data_AF-A0A2G5BI62-F1
#
_entry.id   AF-A0A2G5BI62-F1
#
_cell.length_a   1.000
_cell.length_b   1.000
_cell.length_c   1.000
_cell.angle_alpha   90.00
_cell.angle_beta   90.00
_cell.angle_gamma   90.00
#
_symmetry.space_group_name_H-M   'P 1'
#
loop_
_entity.id
_entity.type
_entity.pdbx_description
1 polymer ?
#
loop_
_entity_poly.entity_id
_entity_poly.type
_entity_poly.pdbx_seq_one_letter_code
_entity_poly.pdbx_strand_id
1 'polypeptide(L)'
;TRRRINHFHTLIKEYSQLGAKRLELTNSQKISEVELRIEQVAQEMAQMGGLDWYQKASLLGQSKQRGGDTSRWLVPKLRELKLHQRPQKLRLLDVGALSCLNYARERAWIDAVPIDLNSQEPGIIEQDFLDITLFDVVCLSLVVNFIGDPTRRGDMLRQASQLLVSGGYLFLVLPRACVTNSRYLDDERLQTIMQHLGFEQLFIHHTSKLAHYLYRLSTSVRSNDEESKHEYLFKKKLLHSSAGRNNFAIVL
;
A
#
# COMPACT_ATOMS: atom_id res chain seq x y z
N THR A 1 14.13 20.07 -9.76
CA THR A 1 13.19 18.92 -9.84
C THR A 1 12.86 18.30 -8.49
N ARG A 2 13.83 17.76 -7.73
CA ARG A 2 13.57 17.10 -6.42
C ARG A 2 12.90 17.99 -5.35
N ARG A 3 13.26 19.27 -5.28
CA ARG A 3 12.61 20.26 -4.39
C ARG A 3 11.13 20.47 -4.72
N ARG A 4 10.76 20.52 -6.02
CA ARG A 4 9.36 20.62 -6.46
C ARG A 4 8.58 19.34 -6.12
N ILE A 5 9.17 18.15 -6.27
CA ILE A 5 8.53 16.88 -5.89
C ILE A 5 8.26 16.84 -4.37
N ASN A 6 9.24 17.20 -3.56
CA ASN A 6 9.07 17.23 -2.10
C ASN A 6 7.98 18.23 -1.68
N HIS A 7 7.95 19.40 -2.31
CA HIS A 7 6.91 20.41 -2.06
C HIS A 7 5.51 19.89 -2.40
N PHE A 8 5.35 19.31 -3.59
CA PHE A 8 4.07 18.70 -4.00
C PHE A 8 3.65 17.57 -3.04
N HIS A 9 4.59 16.75 -2.59
CA HIS A 9 4.32 15.69 -1.60
C HIS A 9 3.86 16.25 -0.24
N THR A 10 4.36 17.41 0.16
CA THR A 10 3.88 18.12 1.35
C THR A 10 2.46 18.64 1.15
N LEU A 11 2.15 19.20 -0.02
CA LEU A 11 0.79 19.68 -0.35
C LEU A 11 -0.24 18.55 -0.34
N ILE A 12 0.09 17.36 -0.87
CA ILE A 12 -0.79 16.17 -0.78
C ILE A 12 -1.11 15.82 0.69
N LYS A 13 -0.11 15.88 1.57
CA LYS A 13 -0.29 15.59 3.00
C LYS A 13 -1.15 16.65 3.68
N GLU A 14 -0.90 17.92 3.40
CA GLU A 14 -1.68 19.03 3.92
C GLU A 14 -3.14 18.94 3.47
N TYR A 15 -3.39 18.71 2.18
CA TYR A 15 -4.73 18.51 1.61
C TYR A 15 -5.50 17.39 2.34
N SER A 16 -4.85 16.24 2.53
CA SER A 16 -5.45 15.10 3.25
C SER A 16 -5.79 15.44 4.71
N GLN A 17 -4.90 16.15 5.40
CA GLN A 17 -5.11 16.56 6.80
C GLN A 17 -6.25 17.57 6.94
N LEU A 18 -6.33 18.52 6.02
CA LEU A 18 -7.41 19.51 6.00
C LEU A 18 -8.76 18.87 5.71
N GLY A 19 -8.81 17.89 4.79
CA GLY A 19 -10.02 17.11 4.52
C GLY A 19 -10.53 16.37 5.76
N ALA A 20 -9.64 15.71 6.51
CA ALA A 20 -9.99 15.08 7.78
C ALA A 20 -10.48 16.10 8.82
N LYS A 21 -9.75 17.21 8.98
CA LYS A 21 -10.12 18.30 9.90
C LYS A 21 -11.48 18.92 9.56
N ARG A 22 -11.83 19.05 8.28
CA ARG A 22 -13.13 19.55 7.83
C ARG A 22 -14.29 18.68 8.30
N LEU A 23 -14.10 17.36 8.39
CA LEU A 23 -15.13 16.42 8.83
C LEU A 23 -15.38 16.48 10.35
N GLU A 24 -14.39 16.93 11.13
CA GLU A 24 -14.48 17.04 12.60
C GLU A 24 -15.07 18.38 13.07
N LEU A 25 -15.15 19.38 12.19
CA LEU A 25 -15.60 20.72 12.54
C LEU A 25 -17.12 20.87 12.38
N THR A 26 -17.76 21.51 13.36
CA THR A 26 -19.18 21.87 13.35
C THR A 26 -19.42 23.38 13.32
N ASN A 27 -18.39 24.19 13.60
CA ASN A 27 -18.47 25.64 13.58
C ASN A 27 -18.31 26.16 12.14
N SER A 28 -19.34 26.82 11.62
CA SER A 28 -19.41 27.31 10.23
C SER A 28 -18.25 28.22 9.83
N GLN A 29 -17.75 29.04 10.75
CA GLN A 29 -16.67 29.99 10.47
C GLN A 29 -15.33 29.26 10.32
N LYS A 30 -15.07 28.24 11.16
CA LYS A 30 -13.88 27.38 11.05
C LYS A 30 -13.95 26.44 9.85
N ILE A 31 -15.15 25.96 9.50
CA ILE A 31 -15.36 25.15 8.29
C ILE A 31 -14.97 25.98 7.06
N SER A 32 -15.50 27.20 6.94
CA SER A 32 -15.18 28.09 5.81
C SER A 32 -13.69 28.39 5.69
N GLU A 33 -12.99 28.59 6.81
CA GLU A 33 -11.53 28.79 6.83
C GLU A 33 -10.76 27.55 6.33
N VAL A 34 -11.16 26.35 6.76
CA VAL A 34 -10.54 25.09 6.33
C VAL A 34 -10.83 24.81 4.85
N GLU A 35 -12.05 25.04 4.39
CA GLU A 35 -12.44 24.87 2.98
C GLU A 35 -11.68 25.83 2.06
N LEU A 36 -11.51 27.09 2.46
CA LEU A 36 -10.70 28.05 1.74
C LEU A 36 -9.24 27.58 1.63
N ARG A 37 -8.69 27.00 2.70
CA ARG A 37 -7.32 26.46 2.67
C ARG A 37 -7.22 25.22 1.78
N ILE A 38 -8.21 24.33 1.79
CA ILE A 38 -8.28 23.16 0.89
C ILE A 38 -8.23 23.63 -0.57
N GLU A 39 -9.02 24.65 -0.91
CA GLU A 39 -9.06 25.20 -2.27
C GLU A 39 -7.72 25.83 -2.67
N GLN A 40 -7.08 26.58 -1.79
CA GLN A 40 -5.74 27.14 -2.03
C GLN A 40 -4.69 26.05 -2.29
N VAL A 41 -4.67 25.00 -1.47
CA VAL A 41 -3.74 23.87 -1.64
C VAL A 41 -4.03 23.13 -2.94
N ALA A 42 -5.30 22.95 -3.31
CA ALA A 42 -5.69 22.34 -4.58
C ALA A 42 -5.24 23.18 -5.79
N GLN A 43 -5.41 24.49 -5.74
CA GLN A 43 -4.94 25.41 -6.78
C GLN A 43 -3.41 25.39 -6.90
N GLU A 44 -2.69 25.37 -5.79
CA GLU A 44 -1.23 25.28 -5.79
C GLU A 44 -0.76 23.96 -6.41
N MET A 45 -1.41 22.84 -6.07
CA MET A 45 -1.15 21.54 -6.71
C MET A 45 -1.43 21.58 -8.23
N ALA A 46 -2.54 22.20 -8.65
CA ALA A 46 -2.87 22.35 -10.07
C ALA A 46 -1.82 23.19 -10.83
N GLN A 47 -1.39 24.32 -10.27
CA GLN A 47 -0.34 25.18 -10.85
C GLN A 47 1.00 24.46 -10.95
N MET A 48 1.29 23.53 -10.05
CA MET A 48 2.49 22.72 -10.11
C MET A 48 2.45 21.62 -11.19
N GLY A 49 1.34 21.48 -11.91
CA GLY A 49 1.12 20.49 -12.96
C GLY A 49 0.20 19.34 -12.55
N GLY A 50 -0.44 19.44 -11.39
CA GLY A 50 -1.39 18.44 -10.90
C GLY A 50 -0.74 17.10 -10.54
N LEU A 51 -1.60 16.14 -10.22
CA LEU A 51 -1.19 14.80 -9.80
C LEU A 51 -0.34 14.10 -10.88
N ASP A 52 -0.70 14.27 -12.15
CA ASP A 52 0.00 13.70 -13.31
C ASP A 52 1.47 14.15 -13.38
N TRP A 53 1.73 15.45 -13.17
CA TRP A 53 3.09 15.97 -13.14
C TRP A 53 3.86 15.40 -11.95
N TYR A 54 3.23 15.36 -10.77
CA TYR A 54 3.87 14.80 -9.58
C TYR A 54 4.20 13.33 -9.76
N GLN A 55 3.30 12.54 -10.34
CA GLN A 55 3.52 11.14 -10.65
C GLN A 55 4.66 10.98 -11.65
N LYS A 56 4.64 11.67 -12.80
CA LYS A 56 5.74 11.67 -13.79
C LYS A 56 7.09 12.04 -13.16
N ALA A 57 7.13 13.11 -12.38
CA ALA A 57 8.34 13.60 -11.74
C ALA A 57 8.83 12.65 -10.64
N SER A 58 7.92 12.03 -9.89
CA SER A 58 8.22 11.03 -8.86
C SER A 58 8.73 9.73 -9.48
N LEU A 59 8.12 9.26 -10.57
CA LEU A 59 8.52 8.08 -11.36
C LEU A 59 9.94 8.25 -11.93
N LEU A 60 10.23 9.40 -12.53
CA LEU A 60 11.57 9.74 -13.04
C LEU A 60 12.64 9.76 -11.93
N GLY A 61 12.26 10.07 -10.69
CA GLY A 61 13.12 9.98 -9.50
C GLY A 61 13.22 8.59 -8.86
N GLN A 62 12.30 7.68 -9.19
CA GLN A 62 12.17 6.34 -8.61
C GLN A 62 12.76 5.21 -9.48
N SER A 63 12.74 5.37 -10.80
CA SER A 63 12.94 4.31 -11.80
C SER A 63 14.25 3.52 -11.72
N LYS A 64 15.30 4.01 -11.04
CA LYS A 64 16.56 3.26 -10.87
C LYS A 64 16.93 2.89 -9.44
N GLN A 65 16.29 3.43 -8.40
CA GLN A 65 16.86 3.34 -7.05
C GLN A 65 15.90 3.08 -5.88
N ARG A 66 14.57 3.06 -6.08
CA ARG A 66 13.64 2.99 -4.93
C ARG A 66 12.51 1.97 -5.00
N GLY A 67 12.08 1.50 -6.17
CA GLY A 67 10.99 0.52 -6.32
C GLY A 67 11.12 -0.27 -7.61
N GLY A 68 12.25 -0.97 -7.77
CA GLY A 68 12.50 -1.78 -8.96
C GLY A 68 11.57 -2.98 -9.10
N ASP A 69 11.59 -3.57 -10.29
CA ASP A 69 10.99 -4.85 -10.69
C ASP A 69 10.63 -5.77 -9.49
N THR A 70 9.34 -5.78 -9.17
CA THR A 70 8.73 -6.51 -8.03
C THR A 70 8.99 -8.02 -8.13
N SER A 71 9.17 -8.53 -9.34
CA SER A 71 9.44 -9.94 -9.60
C SER A 71 10.75 -10.42 -8.95
N ARG A 72 11.76 -9.54 -8.82
CA ARG A 72 13.11 -9.94 -8.37
C ARG A 72 13.14 -10.60 -7.00
N TRP A 73 12.23 -10.20 -6.11
CA TRP A 73 12.11 -10.83 -4.79
C TRP A 73 10.94 -11.82 -4.74
N LEU A 74 9.79 -11.46 -5.32
CA LEU A 74 8.59 -12.29 -5.23
C LEU A 74 8.76 -13.63 -5.96
N VAL A 75 9.26 -13.64 -7.20
CA VAL A 75 9.37 -14.85 -8.02
C VAL A 75 10.24 -15.93 -7.38
N PRO A 76 11.46 -15.63 -6.87
CA PRO A 76 12.24 -16.62 -6.13
C PRO A 76 11.47 -17.25 -4.96
N LYS A 77 10.71 -16.45 -4.20
CA LYS A 77 9.92 -16.95 -3.06
C LYS A 77 8.73 -17.81 -3.49
N LEU A 78 8.03 -17.45 -4.57
CA LEU A 78 7.00 -18.32 -5.16
C LEU A 78 7.59 -19.64 -5.69
N ARG A 79 8.85 -19.62 -6.17
CA ARG A 79 9.58 -20.83 -6.57
C ARG A 79 9.98 -21.70 -5.38
N GLU A 80 10.46 -21.11 -4.29
CA GLU A 80 10.75 -21.82 -3.03
C GLU A 80 9.50 -22.53 -2.49
N LEU A 81 8.33 -21.91 -2.64
CA LEU A 81 7.03 -22.51 -2.32
C LEU A 81 6.52 -23.52 -3.38
N LYS A 82 7.30 -23.81 -4.42
CA LYS A 82 6.98 -24.74 -5.52
C LYS A 82 5.71 -24.39 -6.32
N LEU A 83 5.25 -23.14 -6.27
CA LEU A 83 4.00 -22.75 -6.91
C LEU A 83 4.09 -22.74 -8.44
N HIS A 84 5.29 -22.61 -9.00
CA HIS A 84 5.58 -22.77 -10.43
C HIS A 84 5.34 -24.18 -10.98
N GLN A 85 5.13 -25.17 -10.10
CA GLN A 85 4.86 -26.56 -10.48
C GLN A 85 3.36 -26.87 -10.46
N ARG A 86 2.50 -25.90 -10.07
CA ARG A 86 1.06 -26.09 -10.12
C ARG A 86 0.60 -26.28 -11.57
N PRO A 87 -0.45 -27.09 -11.81
CA PRO A 87 -0.95 -27.32 -13.15
C PRO A 87 -1.64 -26.08 -13.73
N GLN A 88 -2.29 -25.27 -12.88
CA GLN A 88 -2.85 -23.97 -13.28
C GLN A 88 -1.85 -22.85 -13.03
N LYS A 89 -1.88 -21.82 -13.87
CA LYS A 89 -1.12 -20.58 -13.66
C LYS A 89 -1.62 -19.88 -12.40
N LEU A 90 -0.70 -19.22 -11.69
CA LEU A 90 -1.03 -18.33 -10.59
C LEU A 90 -1.62 -17.03 -11.15
N ARG A 91 -2.82 -16.68 -10.69
CA ARG A 91 -3.39 -15.36 -10.95
C ARG A 91 -2.78 -14.36 -9.98
N LEU A 92 -2.03 -13.38 -10.50
CA LEU A 92 -1.32 -12.40 -9.70
C LEU A 92 -1.86 -10.99 -9.98
N LEU A 93 -2.35 -10.29 -8.96
CA LEU A 93 -2.70 -8.88 -9.05
C LEU A 93 -1.49 -8.03 -8.63
N ASP A 94 -0.94 -7.22 -9.55
CA ASP A 94 0.16 -6.29 -9.25
C ASP A 94 -0.39 -4.88 -9.12
N VAL A 95 -0.63 -4.43 -7.89
CA VAL A 95 -1.21 -3.11 -7.60
C VAL A 95 -0.13 -2.05 -7.60
N GLY A 96 -0.35 -0.94 -8.29
CA GLY A 96 0.63 0.13 -8.43
C GLY A 96 1.80 -0.26 -9.32
N ALA A 97 1.55 -1.11 -10.32
CA ALA A 97 2.58 -1.62 -11.21
C ALA A 97 3.24 -0.47 -12.00
N LEU A 98 4.57 -0.49 -12.09
CA LEU A 98 5.33 0.47 -12.90
C LEU A 98 5.70 -0.07 -14.29
N SER A 99 5.53 -1.37 -14.49
CA SER A 99 5.68 -2.01 -15.79
C SER A 99 4.77 -3.23 -15.92
N CYS A 100 4.05 -3.34 -17.03
CA CYS A 100 3.31 -4.55 -17.38
C CYS A 100 4.21 -5.77 -17.67
N LEU A 101 5.54 -5.56 -17.79
CA LEU A 101 6.52 -6.59 -18.11
C LEU A 101 7.21 -7.21 -16.88
N ASN A 102 6.86 -6.78 -15.66
CA ASN A 102 7.47 -7.29 -14.41
C ASN A 102 7.55 -8.84 -14.37
N TYR A 103 6.51 -9.52 -14.84
CA TYR A 103 6.41 -10.99 -14.81
C TYR A 103 6.51 -11.65 -16.20
N ALA A 104 7.00 -10.94 -17.21
CA ALA A 104 7.03 -11.43 -18.60
C ALA A 104 7.83 -12.74 -18.75
N ARG A 105 8.88 -12.94 -17.94
CA ARG A 105 9.70 -14.15 -17.94
C ARG A 105 8.99 -15.36 -17.34
N GLU A 106 8.00 -15.11 -16.49
CA GLU A 106 7.23 -16.12 -15.76
C GLU A 106 5.85 -16.38 -16.37
N ARG A 107 5.51 -15.78 -17.52
CA ARG A 107 4.22 -15.93 -18.22
C ARG A 107 3.73 -17.36 -18.46
N ALA A 108 4.64 -18.34 -18.39
CA ALA A 108 4.32 -19.75 -18.50
C ALA A 108 3.51 -20.27 -17.29
N TRP A 109 3.71 -19.68 -16.10
CA TRP A 109 3.10 -20.15 -14.85
C TRP A 109 2.53 -19.02 -13.97
N ILE A 110 2.73 -17.76 -14.34
CA ILE A 110 2.07 -16.58 -13.75
C ILE A 110 1.20 -15.92 -14.82
N ASP A 111 -0.05 -15.66 -14.47
CA ASP A 111 -0.99 -14.80 -15.18
C ASP A 111 -1.13 -13.50 -14.38
N ALA A 112 -0.35 -12.48 -14.76
CA ALA A 112 -0.26 -11.23 -14.02
C ALA A 112 -1.23 -10.18 -14.57
N VAL A 113 -1.97 -9.54 -13.66
CA VAL A 113 -2.88 -8.44 -13.91
C VAL A 113 -2.28 -7.19 -13.26
N PRO A 114 -1.54 -6.36 -14.00
CA PRO A 114 -1.01 -5.11 -13.49
C PRO A 114 -2.12 -4.04 -13.47
N ILE A 115 -2.30 -3.38 -12.33
CA ILE A 115 -3.23 -2.25 -12.18
C ILE A 115 -2.51 -1.03 -11.61
N ASP A 116 -2.96 0.16 -11.98
CA ASP A 116 -2.55 1.42 -11.37
C ASP A 116 -3.72 2.41 -11.44
N LEU A 117 -3.77 3.39 -10.54
CA LEU A 117 -4.85 4.38 -10.54
C LEU A 117 -4.68 5.46 -11.62
N ASN A 118 -3.48 5.68 -12.14
CA ASN A 118 -3.17 6.71 -13.15
C ASN A 118 -2.02 6.22 -14.05
N SER A 119 -2.23 5.09 -14.74
CA SER A 119 -1.18 4.50 -15.57
C SER A 119 -0.89 5.35 -16.80
N GLN A 120 0.39 5.53 -17.11
CA GLN A 120 0.82 6.11 -18.38
C GLN A 120 1.44 5.07 -19.32
N GLU A 121 1.43 3.79 -18.92
CA GLU A 121 1.98 2.68 -19.69
C GLU A 121 0.84 1.89 -20.38
N PRO A 122 0.90 1.72 -21.71
CA PRO A 122 0.01 0.82 -22.42
C PRO A 122 0.12 -0.61 -21.86
N GLY A 123 -1.01 -1.16 -21.39
CA GLY A 123 -1.09 -2.53 -20.87
C GLY A 123 -1.23 -2.66 -19.35
N ILE A 124 -1.23 -1.55 -18.60
CA ILE A 124 -1.69 -1.53 -17.21
C ILE A 124 -3.15 -1.07 -17.19
N ILE A 125 -3.97 -1.77 -16.43
CA ILE A 125 -5.40 -1.47 -16.33
C ILE A 125 -5.59 -0.31 -15.33
N GLU A 126 -6.18 0.79 -15.80
CA GLU A 126 -6.63 1.88 -14.92
C GLU A 126 -7.94 1.49 -14.23
N GLN A 127 -7.86 1.05 -12.97
CA GLN A 127 -9.03 0.62 -12.21
C GLN A 127 -8.84 0.74 -10.70
N ASP A 128 -9.87 1.22 -10.00
CA ASP A 128 -9.94 1.29 -8.54
C ASP A 128 -10.55 -0.03 -8.01
N PHE A 129 -9.70 -1.05 -7.81
CA PHE A 129 -10.01 -2.42 -7.34
C PHE A 129 -11.11 -3.20 -8.10
N LEU A 130 -10.79 -4.44 -8.48
CA LEU A 130 -11.52 -5.22 -9.49
C LEU A 130 -12.84 -5.85 -9.04
N ASP A 131 -13.81 -5.86 -9.96
CA ASP A 131 -15.07 -6.61 -9.92
C ASP A 131 -14.80 -8.14 -9.92
N ILE A 132 -15.05 -8.75 -8.76
CA ILE A 132 -15.51 -10.13 -8.52
C ILE A 132 -14.65 -11.32 -9.02
N THR A 133 -13.32 -11.18 -9.19
CA THR A 133 -12.45 -12.37 -9.34
C THR A 133 -11.31 -12.42 -8.32
N LEU A 134 -11.18 -13.56 -7.64
CA LEU A 134 -10.14 -13.79 -6.64
C LEU A 134 -8.79 -14.15 -7.28
N PHE A 135 -7.70 -13.78 -6.63
CA PHE A 135 -6.33 -13.98 -7.05
C PHE A 135 -5.60 -15.00 -6.17
N ASP A 136 -4.62 -15.70 -6.74
CA ASP A 136 -3.69 -16.53 -5.96
C ASP A 136 -2.67 -15.66 -5.23
N VAL A 137 -2.30 -14.52 -5.82
CA VAL A 137 -1.30 -13.59 -5.29
C VAL A 137 -1.78 -12.15 -5.44
N VAL A 138 -1.67 -11.35 -4.38
CA VAL A 138 -1.82 -9.89 -4.42
C VAL A 138 -0.48 -9.28 -4.07
N CYS A 139 0.04 -8.40 -4.93
CA CYS A 139 1.28 -7.66 -4.74
C CYS A 139 0.94 -6.19 -4.40
N LEU A 140 1.34 -5.78 -3.20
CA LEU A 140 1.29 -4.41 -2.70
C LEU A 140 2.71 -3.91 -2.46
N SER A 141 3.49 -3.78 -3.54
CA SER A 141 4.86 -3.30 -3.44
C SER A 141 4.90 -1.77 -3.42
N LEU A 142 5.27 -1.19 -2.28
CA LEU A 142 5.36 0.26 -2.07
C LEU A 142 4.06 1.05 -2.27
N VAL A 143 2.89 0.40 -2.24
CA VAL A 143 1.59 1.05 -2.44
C VAL A 143 1.05 1.63 -1.13
N VAL A 144 1.00 0.81 -0.07
CA VAL A 144 0.38 1.16 1.22
C VAL A 144 1.01 2.43 1.82
N ASN A 145 2.32 2.63 1.63
CA ASN A 145 3.01 3.82 2.14
C ASN A 145 2.63 5.14 1.46
N PHE A 146 1.95 5.13 0.31
CA PHE A 146 1.48 6.34 -0.35
C PHE A 146 0.10 6.80 0.12
N ILE A 147 -0.67 5.93 0.78
CA ILE A 147 -1.95 6.32 1.39
C ILE A 147 -1.67 7.25 2.56
N GLY A 148 -2.25 8.45 2.56
CA GLY A 148 -2.06 9.44 3.63
C GLY A 148 -2.70 9.04 4.96
N ASP A 149 -3.92 8.51 4.88
CA ASP A 149 -4.75 8.13 6.02
C ASP A 149 -4.39 6.74 6.58
N PRO A 150 -4.16 6.59 7.90
CA PRO A 150 -3.74 5.32 8.49
C PRO A 150 -4.83 4.26 8.53
N THR A 151 -6.12 4.64 8.55
CA THR A 151 -7.24 3.70 8.51
C THR A 151 -7.39 3.14 7.10
N ARG A 152 -7.31 4.00 6.07
CA ARG A 152 -7.33 3.56 4.66
C ARG A 152 -6.17 2.63 4.30
N ARG A 153 -5.03 2.74 4.98
CA ARG A 153 -3.93 1.75 4.86
C ARG A 153 -4.35 0.37 5.35
N GLY A 154 -5.05 0.32 6.47
CA GLY A 154 -5.63 -0.90 7.01
C GLY A 154 -6.72 -1.47 6.12
N ASP A 155 -7.60 -0.60 5.59
CA ASP A 155 -8.64 -1.00 4.64
C ASP A 155 -8.04 -1.65 3.39
N MET A 156 -6.94 -1.12 2.85
CA MET A 156 -6.25 -1.75 1.71
C MET A 156 -5.73 -3.15 2.05
N LEU A 157 -5.21 -3.38 3.26
CA LEU A 157 -4.76 -4.71 3.69
C LEU A 157 -5.93 -5.66 3.92
N ARG A 158 -7.06 -5.15 4.43
CA ARG A 158 -8.32 -5.90 4.58
C ARG A 158 -8.92 -6.26 3.21
N GLN A 159 -8.91 -5.34 2.26
CA GLN A 159 -9.33 -5.62 0.89
C GLN A 159 -8.44 -6.65 0.21
N ALA A 160 -7.12 -6.60 0.45
CA ALA A 160 -6.20 -7.61 -0.06
C ALA A 160 -6.56 -9.04 0.40
N SER A 161 -7.06 -9.23 1.63
CA SER A 161 -7.53 -10.55 2.06
C SER A 161 -8.82 -10.97 1.37
N GLN A 162 -9.71 -10.03 1.04
CA GLN A 162 -10.97 -10.30 0.32
C GLN A 162 -10.75 -10.62 -1.17
N LEU A 163 -9.63 -10.17 -1.75
CA LEU A 163 -9.26 -10.42 -3.14
C LEU A 163 -8.47 -11.72 -3.32
N LEU A 164 -8.05 -12.36 -2.23
CA LEU A 164 -7.28 -13.58 -2.27
C LEU A 164 -8.19 -14.81 -2.18
N VAL A 165 -7.84 -15.86 -2.91
CA VAL A 165 -8.38 -17.20 -2.65
C VAL A 165 -7.94 -17.68 -1.27
N SER A 166 -8.69 -18.61 -0.68
CA SER A 166 -8.29 -19.31 0.54
C SER A 166 -6.90 -19.94 0.36
N GLY A 167 -5.97 -19.65 1.26
CA GLY A 167 -4.58 -20.10 1.14
C GLY A 167 -3.69 -19.29 0.18
N GLY A 168 -4.22 -18.22 -0.42
CA GLY A 168 -3.51 -17.30 -1.32
C GLY A 168 -2.45 -16.46 -0.62
N TYR A 169 -1.70 -15.65 -1.37
CA TYR A 169 -0.49 -14.98 -0.91
C TYR A 169 -0.54 -13.47 -1.06
N LEU A 170 -0.15 -12.75 -0.01
CA LEU A 170 0.04 -11.30 -0.05
C LEU A 170 1.52 -10.97 0.00
N PHE A 171 2.03 -10.32 -1.04
CA PHE A 171 3.35 -9.72 -1.05
C PHE A 171 3.26 -8.24 -0.69
N LEU A 172 3.86 -7.85 0.44
CA LEU A 172 3.86 -6.47 0.94
C LEU A 172 5.29 -5.93 0.95
N VAL A 173 5.49 -4.74 0.39
CA VAL A 173 6.77 -4.02 0.50
C VAL A 173 6.52 -2.63 1.06
N LEU A 174 7.25 -2.28 2.12
CA LEU A 174 7.24 -0.96 2.73
C LEU A 174 8.64 -0.35 2.70
N PRO A 175 8.78 0.99 2.68
CA PRO A 175 10.03 1.63 3.04
C PRO A 175 10.45 1.14 4.43
N ARG A 176 11.72 0.77 4.61
CA ARG A 176 12.24 0.26 5.88
C ARG A 176 11.94 1.20 7.06
N ALA A 177 12.02 2.51 6.81
CA ALA A 177 11.71 3.53 7.81
C ALA A 177 10.27 3.46 8.35
N CYS A 178 9.32 2.87 7.63
CA CYS A 178 7.93 2.70 8.09
C CYS A 178 7.83 1.75 9.29
N VAL A 179 8.75 0.78 9.40
CA VAL A 179 8.76 -0.22 10.48
C VAL A 179 9.94 -0.05 11.44
N THR A 180 11.04 0.58 11.02
CA THR A 180 12.20 0.80 11.91
C THR A 180 12.27 2.19 12.52
N ASN A 181 11.62 3.19 11.92
CA ASN A 181 11.72 4.60 12.34
C ASN A 181 10.35 5.27 12.50
N SER A 182 9.28 4.50 12.71
CA SER A 182 7.97 5.07 13.04
C SER A 182 7.74 5.18 14.55
N ARG A 183 6.86 6.07 14.97
CA ARG A 183 6.29 6.16 16.32
C ARG A 183 5.19 5.14 16.60
N TYR A 184 4.50 4.67 15.55
CA TYR A 184 3.21 3.96 15.67
C TYR A 184 3.19 2.59 15.00
N LEU A 185 4.26 2.20 14.33
CA LEU A 185 4.37 0.89 13.67
C LEU A 185 5.80 0.37 13.76
N ASP A 186 5.93 -0.91 14.07
CA ASP A 186 7.13 -1.72 13.97
C ASP A 186 6.76 -3.10 13.36
N ASP A 187 7.75 -3.96 13.16
CA ASP A 187 7.52 -5.30 12.59
C ASP A 187 6.57 -6.13 13.46
N GLU A 188 6.68 -6.06 14.78
CA GLU A 188 5.83 -6.81 15.72
C GLU A 188 4.37 -6.36 15.63
N ARG A 189 4.13 -5.06 15.67
CA ARG A 189 2.78 -4.49 15.53
C ARG A 189 2.20 -4.79 14.15
N LEU A 190 3.00 -4.72 13.09
CA LEU A 190 2.56 -5.12 11.75
C LEU A 190 2.17 -6.59 11.74
N GLN A 191 2.98 -7.48 12.32
CA GLN A 191 2.68 -8.91 12.41
C GLN A 191 1.34 -9.15 13.14
N THR A 192 1.07 -8.47 14.26
CA THR A 192 -0.21 -8.62 14.98
C THR A 192 -1.40 -8.15 14.13
N ILE A 193 -1.26 -7.04 13.40
CA ILE A 193 -2.28 -6.54 12.46
C ILE A 193 -2.54 -7.58 11.38
N MET A 194 -1.49 -8.11 10.75
CA MET A 194 -1.60 -9.09 9.67
C MET A 194 -2.25 -10.39 10.15
N GLN A 195 -1.86 -10.91 11.31
CA GLN A 195 -2.51 -12.06 11.95
C GLN A 195 -3.99 -11.80 12.20
N HIS A 196 -4.32 -10.60 12.69
CA HIS A 196 -5.71 -10.18 12.85
C HIS A 196 -6.45 -9.99 11.52
N LEU A 197 -5.78 -9.84 10.39
CA LEU A 197 -6.41 -9.87 9.05
C LEU A 197 -6.45 -11.27 8.41
N GLY A 198 -5.91 -12.28 9.09
CA GLY A 198 -5.96 -13.68 8.69
C GLY A 198 -4.70 -14.14 8.00
N PHE A 199 -3.64 -13.34 8.03
CA PHE A 199 -2.38 -13.62 7.38
C PHE A 199 -1.37 -14.28 8.31
N GLU A 200 -0.74 -15.35 7.83
CA GLU A 200 0.44 -15.97 8.40
C GLU A 200 1.68 -15.45 7.66
N GLN A 201 2.73 -15.06 8.40
CA GLN A 201 3.98 -14.61 7.79
C GLN A 201 4.84 -15.80 7.36
N LEU A 202 5.14 -15.91 6.07
CA LEU A 202 6.02 -16.95 5.54
C LEU A 202 7.46 -16.48 5.42
N PHE A 203 7.67 -15.26 4.93
CA PHE A 203 9.00 -14.70 4.71
C PHE A 203 9.06 -13.24 5.10
N ILE A 204 10.21 -12.82 5.64
CA ILE A 204 10.55 -11.44 5.92
C ILE A 204 11.98 -11.17 5.45
N HIS A 205 12.20 -10.04 4.79
CA HIS A 205 13.53 -9.61 4.37
C HIS A 205 13.67 -8.09 4.37
N HIS A 206 14.64 -7.59 5.14
CA HIS A 206 14.97 -6.17 5.18
C HIS A 206 16.26 -5.88 4.42
N THR A 207 16.18 -4.94 3.50
CA THR A 207 17.34 -4.29 2.86
C THR A 207 17.65 -2.97 3.57
N SER A 208 18.65 -2.20 3.13
CA SER A 208 18.90 -0.86 3.71
C SER A 208 17.73 0.12 3.54
N LYS A 209 16.86 -0.07 2.53
CA LYS A 209 15.77 0.87 2.20
C LYS A 209 14.36 0.29 2.26
N LEU A 210 14.21 -1.02 2.15
CA LEU A 210 12.92 -1.70 1.98
C LEU A 210 12.78 -2.86 2.96
N ALA A 211 11.56 -3.05 3.44
CA ALA A 211 11.12 -4.23 4.18
C ALA A 211 10.14 -5.01 3.30
N HIS A 212 10.46 -6.27 3.03
CA HIS A 212 9.66 -7.19 2.20
C HIS A 212 9.04 -8.24 3.08
N TYR A 213 7.77 -8.54 2.84
CA TYR A 213 7.02 -9.56 3.55
C TYR A 213 6.23 -10.40 2.56
N LEU A 214 6.23 -11.72 2.73
CA LEU A 214 5.30 -12.60 2.06
C LEU A 214 4.43 -13.28 3.10
N TYR A 215 3.14 -13.06 2.99
CA TYR A 215 2.13 -13.65 3.84
C TYR A 215 1.30 -14.68 3.09
N ARG A 216 0.67 -15.59 3.83
CA ARG A 216 -0.34 -16.52 3.36
C ARG A 216 -1.66 -16.26 4.08
N LEU A 217 -2.76 -16.13 3.34
CA LEU A 217 -4.09 -16.05 3.93
C LEU A 217 -4.47 -17.41 4.51
N SER A 218 -4.93 -17.43 5.75
CA SER A 218 -5.36 -18.66 6.43
C SER A 218 -6.48 -19.36 5.65
N THR A 219 -6.49 -20.68 5.73
CA THR A 219 -7.54 -21.52 5.13
C THR A 219 -8.73 -21.73 6.06
N SER A 220 -8.59 -21.39 7.34
CA SER A 220 -9.69 -21.47 8.32
C SER A 220 -10.70 -20.33 8.12
N VAL A 221 -11.98 -20.70 8.06
CA VAL A 221 -13.09 -19.74 8.02
C VAL A 221 -13.11 -18.96 9.33
N ARG A 222 -13.06 -17.63 9.24
CA ARG A 222 -13.27 -16.77 10.40
C ARG A 222 -14.76 -16.82 10.77
N SER A 223 -15.08 -17.22 11.99
CA SER A 223 -16.42 -17.08 12.54
C SER A 223 -16.76 -15.59 12.68
N ASN A 224 -17.90 -15.16 12.11
CA ASN A 224 -18.37 -13.76 12.12
C ASN A 224 -18.54 -13.15 13.53
N ASP A 225 -18.56 -13.97 14.58
CA ASP A 225 -18.77 -13.53 15.97
C ASP A 225 -17.54 -12.83 16.59
N GLU A 226 -16.37 -12.90 15.96
CA GLU A 226 -15.12 -12.27 16.45
C GLU A 226 -14.92 -10.83 15.91
N GLU A 227 -15.52 -10.45 14.78
CA GLU A 227 -15.25 -9.14 14.12
C GLU A 227 -15.62 -7.93 14.99
N SER A 228 -16.68 -8.04 15.79
CA SER A 228 -17.20 -6.93 16.60
C SER A 228 -16.41 -6.64 17.89
N LYS A 229 -15.53 -7.54 18.35
CA LYS A 229 -14.69 -7.33 19.55
C LYS A 229 -13.34 -6.69 19.26
N HIS A 230 -12.87 -6.73 18.01
CA HIS A 230 -11.49 -6.35 17.65
C HIS A 230 -11.33 -4.96 17.02
N GLU A 231 -12.43 -4.26 16.73
CA GLU A 231 -12.46 -2.89 16.17
C GLU A 231 -11.68 -1.86 17.04
N TYR A 232 -11.44 -2.18 18.32
CA TYR A 232 -10.71 -1.32 19.25
C TYR A 232 -9.20 -1.64 19.38
N LEU A 233 -8.73 -2.79 18.92
CA LEU A 233 -7.36 -3.27 19.19
C LEU A 233 -6.28 -2.54 18.40
N PHE A 234 -6.61 -2.11 17.18
CA PHE A 234 -5.62 -1.58 16.24
C PHE A 234 -5.68 -0.07 16.07
N LYS A 235 -6.17 0.65 17.08
CA LYS A 235 -6.05 2.11 17.17
C LYS A 235 -4.58 2.55 17.13
N LYS A 236 -4.37 3.78 16.67
CA LYS A 236 -3.05 4.44 16.61
C LYS A 236 -2.43 4.55 18.00
N LYS A 237 -1.59 3.58 18.37
CA LYS A 237 -0.91 3.48 19.67
C LYS A 237 0.54 3.95 19.53
N LEU A 238 1.00 4.80 20.46
CA LEU A 238 2.41 5.19 20.52
C LEU A 238 3.24 3.99 20.99
N LEU A 239 4.16 3.52 20.15
CA LEU A 239 5.10 2.43 20.44
C LEU A 239 6.47 2.98 20.81
N HIS A 240 6.88 4.06 20.15
CA HIS A 240 8.19 4.67 20.34
C HIS A 240 8.07 6.19 20.45
N SER A 241 8.66 6.75 21.50
CA SER A 241 8.57 8.18 21.85
C SER A 241 9.79 9.02 21.42
N SER A 242 10.83 8.42 20.85
CA SER A 242 12.08 9.14 20.56
C SER A 242 11.91 10.22 19.47
N ALA A 243 12.72 11.29 19.60
CA ALA A 243 12.77 12.38 18.62
C ALA A 243 13.22 11.88 17.23
N GLY A 244 12.83 12.60 16.17
CA GLY A 244 13.24 12.29 14.78
C GLY A 244 12.52 11.13 14.08
N ARG A 245 11.61 10.43 14.77
CA ARG A 245 10.79 9.37 14.17
C ARG A 245 9.74 9.94 13.21
N ASN A 246 9.29 9.14 12.25
CA ASN A 246 8.13 9.44 11.41
C ASN A 246 6.83 8.98 12.08
N ASN A 247 5.69 9.35 11.48
CA ASN A 247 4.35 9.07 12.01
C ASN A 247 3.60 7.99 11.22
N PHE A 248 4.32 7.08 10.54
CA PHE A 248 3.69 6.03 9.77
C PHE A 248 2.89 5.09 10.67
N ALA A 249 1.63 4.84 10.34
CA ALA A 249 0.74 4.02 11.15
C ALA A 249 -0.20 3.25 10.23
N ILE A 250 -0.62 2.08 10.68
CA ILE A 250 -1.69 1.29 10.08
C ILE A 250 -2.71 1.06 11.20
N VAL A 251 -3.98 1.36 10.91
CA VAL A 251 -5.10 1.25 11.83
C VAL A 251 -6.18 0.39 11.17
N LEU A 252 -6.85 -0.47 11.95
CA LEU A 252 -7.97 -1.29 11.50
C LEU A 252 -9.27 -0.86 12.17
#